data_AF-A0A358QXN3-F1
#
_entry.id   AF-A0A358QXN3-F1
#
_cell.length_a   1.000
_cell.length_b   1.000
_cell.length_c   1.000
_cell.angle_alpha   90.00
_cell.angle_beta   90.00
_cell.angle_gamma   90.00
#
_symmetry.space_group_name_H-M   'P 1'
#
loop_
_entity.id
_entity.type
_entity.pdbx_description
1 polymer ?
#
loop_
_entity_poly.entity_id
_entity_poly.type
_entity_poly.pdbx_seq_one_letter_code
_entity_poly.pdbx_strand_id
1 'polypeptide(L)' 'MSCYLRHLKRVLDLAGVTPQNKEERKAVDRAFRELTGVGDISCGEVWKKVKERVKEPAGEERLAAELKNKMDSAKG' A
#
# COMPACT_ATOMS: atom_id res chain seq x y z
N MET A 1 -11.71 6.19 5.77
CA MET A 1 -10.76 5.48 6.66
C MET A 1 -10.27 4.26 5.90
N SER A 2 -8.96 4.18 5.64
CA SER A 2 -8.31 3.10 4.90
C SER A 2 -8.22 1.84 5.77
N CYS A 3 -9.36 1.17 5.93
CA CYS A 3 -9.59 0.02 6.79
C CYS A 3 -8.74 -1.21 6.47
N TYR A 4 -8.15 -1.28 5.27
CA TYR A 4 -7.34 -2.42 4.84
C TYR A 4 -5.86 -2.32 5.26
N LEU A 5 -5.35 -1.12 5.57
CA LEU A 5 -3.94 -0.96 5.97
C LEU A 5 -3.57 -1.79 7.20
N ARG A 6 -4.53 -2.03 8.10
CA ARG A 6 -4.33 -2.89 9.29
C ARG A 6 -3.98 -4.33 8.93
N HIS A 7 -4.45 -4.81 7.77
CA HIS A 7 -4.15 -6.14 7.25
C HIS A 7 -2.82 -6.19 6.48
N LEU A 8 -2.24 -5.03 6.18
CA LEU A 8 -0.98 -4.88 5.45
C LEU A 8 0.19 -4.56 6.36
N LYS A 9 0.06 -4.77 7.69
CA LYS A 9 1.15 -4.51 8.64
C LYS A 9 2.48 -5.13 8.20
N ARG A 10 2.46 -6.37 7.69
CA ARG A 10 3.68 -7.05 7.21
C ARG A 10 4.32 -6.35 6.02
N VAL A 11 3.52 -5.99 5.01
CA VAL A 11 3.97 -5.25 3.82
C VAL A 11 4.52 -3.88 4.21
N LEU A 12 3.83 -3.17 5.11
CA LEU A 12 4.23 -1.87 5.63
C LEU A 12 5.58 -1.95 6.38
N ASP A 13 5.74 -2.96 7.22
CA ASP A 13 6.97 -3.24 7.97
C ASP A 13 8.15 -3.54 7.03
N LEU A 14 7.94 -4.41 6.04
CA LEU A 14 8.94 -4.71 5.00
C LEU A 14 9.32 -3.48 4.18
N ALA A 15 8.37 -2.58 3.93
CA ALA A 15 8.63 -1.32 3.23
C ALA A 15 9.31 -0.26 4.12
N GLY A 16 9.38 -0.47 5.43
CA GLY A 16 9.83 0.53 6.41
C GLY A 16 8.86 1.70 6.55
N VAL A 17 7.58 1.50 6.23
CA VAL A 17 6.55 2.55 6.20
C VAL A 17 5.60 2.36 7.38
N THR A 18 5.70 3.21 8.40
CA THR A 18 4.82 3.15 9.57
C THR A 18 4.02 4.45 9.70
N PRO A 19 2.83 4.56 9.10
CA PRO A 19 2.06 5.80 9.13
C PRO A 19 1.49 6.06 10.53
N GLN A 20 1.94 7.13 11.19
CA GLN A 20 1.56 7.49 12.56
C GLN A 20 0.27 8.32 12.58
N ASN A 21 0.12 9.25 11.62
CA ASN A 21 -1.00 10.19 11.57
C ASN A 21 -1.95 9.95 10.37
N LYS A 22 -3.06 10.71 10.33
CA LYS A 22 -4.09 10.57 9.28
C LYS A 22 -3.57 10.92 7.88
N GLU A 23 -2.66 11.90 7.78
CA GLU A 23 -2.09 12.34 6.52
C GLU A 23 -1.15 11.30 5.92
N GLU A 24 -0.29 10.71 6.74
CA GLU A 24 0.58 9.59 6.33
C GLU A 24 -0.25 8.38 5.89
N ARG A 25 -1.31 8.03 6.62
CA ARG A 25 -2.24 6.96 6.21
C ARG A 25 -2.90 7.25 4.87
N LYS A 26 -3.16 8.53 4.57
CA LYS A 26 -3.72 8.96 3.28
C LYS A 26 -2.66 8.89 2.17
N ALA A 27 -1.41 9.23 2.46
CA ALA A 27 -0.30 9.09 1.52
C ALA A 27 -0.07 7.61 1.14
N VAL A 28 -0.07 6.73 2.14
CA VAL A 28 0.06 5.27 1.92
C VAL A 28 -1.13 4.71 1.13
N ASP A 29 -2.36 5.12 1.47
CA ASP A 29 -3.56 4.73 0.70
C ASP A 29 -3.47 5.18 -0.77
N ARG A 30 -3.01 6.40 -1.01
CA ARG A 30 -2.79 6.94 -2.36
C ARG A 30 -1.73 6.13 -3.12
N ALA A 31 -0.61 5.81 -2.47
CA ALA A 31 0.41 4.97 -3.07
C ALA A 31 -0.15 3.60 -3.48
N PHE A 32 -0.94 2.94 -2.63
CA PHE A 32 -1.59 1.67 -2.98
C PHE A 32 -2.57 1.81 -4.16
N ARG A 33 -3.38 2.88 -4.20
CA ARG A 33 -4.29 3.16 -5.32
C ARG A 33 -3.56 3.29 -6.65
N GLU A 34 -2.41 3.97 -6.64
CA GLU A 34 -1.57 4.10 -7.82
C GLU A 34 -0.88 2.79 -8.20
N LEU A 35 -0.33 2.06 -7.22
CA LEU A 35 0.32 0.76 -7.46
C LEU A 35 -0.64 -0.30 -8.01
N THR A 36 -1.90 -0.23 -7.60
CA THR A 36 -2.95 -1.14 -8.07
C THR A 36 -3.64 -0.64 -9.36
N GLY A 37 -3.31 0.59 -9.80
CA GLY A 37 -3.89 1.23 -10.98
C GLY A 37 -5.41 1.43 -10.88
N VAL A 38 -5.95 1.50 -9.66
CA VAL A 38 -7.41 1.61 -9.41
C VAL A 38 -7.82 3.07 -9.21
N GLY A 39 -6.88 4.02 -9.22
CA GLY A 39 -7.19 5.46 -9.17
C GLY A 39 -8.06 5.86 -7.97
N ASP A 40 -9.03 6.75 -8.19
CA ASP A 40 -9.94 7.24 -7.14
C ASP A 40 -11.11 6.29 -6.82
N ILE A 41 -11.12 5.09 -7.39
CA ILE A 41 -12.19 4.10 -7.19
C ILE A 41 -12.27 3.65 -5.71
N SER A 42 -13.43 3.12 -5.32
CA SER A 42 -13.76 2.56 -4.01
C SER A 42 -12.63 1.75 -3.35
N CYS A 43 -12.37 1.98 -2.05
CA CYS A 43 -11.38 1.26 -1.25
C CYS A 43 -11.49 -0.27 -1.32
N GLY A 44 -12.70 -0.81 -1.57
CA GLY A 44 -12.92 -2.25 -1.71
C GLY A 44 -12.21 -2.87 -2.92
N GLU A 45 -12.14 -2.15 -4.04
CA GLU A 45 -11.44 -2.64 -5.24
C GLU A 45 -9.93 -2.60 -5.08
N VAL A 46 -9.42 -1.52 -4.49
CA VAL A 46 -8.01 -1.41 -4.10
C VAL A 46 -7.63 -2.59 -3.21
N TRP A 47 -8.44 -2.87 -2.18
CA TRP A 47 -8.18 -3.99 -1.29
C TRP A 47 -8.23 -5.34 -2.01
N LYS A 48 -9.17 -5.55 -2.93
CA LYS A 48 -9.25 -6.81 -3.70
C LYS A 48 -7.97 -7.05 -4.49
N LYS A 49 -7.48 -6.04 -5.24
CA LYS A 49 -6.23 -6.16 -6.00
C LYS A 49 -5.01 -6.34 -5.10
N VAL A 50 -4.93 -5.58 -4.01
CA VAL A 50 -3.83 -5.74 -3.04
C VAL A 50 -3.84 -7.16 -2.47
N LYS A 51 -5.02 -7.66 -2.07
CA LYS A 51 -5.16 -9.00 -1.51
C LYS A 51 -4.77 -10.08 -2.51
N GLU A 52 -5.10 -9.91 -3.79
CA GLU A 52 -4.65 -10.83 -4.85
C GLU A 52 -3.12 -10.84 -4.97
N ARG A 53 -2.48 -9.68 -4.97
CA ARG A 53 -1.01 -9.58 -4.98
C ARG A 53 -0.37 -10.21 -3.75
N VAL A 54 -0.90 -9.94 -2.56
CA VAL A 54 -0.39 -10.51 -1.29
C VAL A 54 -0.49 -12.04 -1.25
N LYS A 55 -1.45 -12.64 -1.97
CA LYS A 55 -1.57 -14.10 -2.07
C LYS A 55 -0.55 -14.75 -3.02
N GLU A 56 0.09 -13.98 -3.89
CA GLU A 56 1.10 -14.52 -4.79
C GLU A 56 2.39 -14.87 -4.02
N PRO A 57 3.15 -15.88 -4.48
CA PRO A 57 4.47 -16.16 -3.92
C PRO A 57 5.39 -14.94 -4.07
N ALA A 58 6.02 -14.53 -2.97
CA ALA A 58 6.78 -13.27 -2.86
C ALA A 58 5.97 -11.99 -3.14
N GLY A 59 4.63 -12.08 -3.12
CA GLY A 59 3.74 -10.98 -3.40
C GLY A 59 3.80 -9.85 -2.36
N GLU A 60 3.90 -10.21 -1.08
CA GLU A 60 4.12 -9.25 0.01
C GLU A 60 5.43 -8.48 -0.14
N GLU A 61 6.51 -9.18 -0.45
CA GLU A 61 7.85 -8.61 -0.62
C GLU A 61 7.92 -7.67 -1.83
N ARG A 62 7.37 -8.10 -2.97
CA ARG A 62 7.25 -7.25 -4.17
C ARG A 62 6.43 -6.01 -3.88
N LEU A 63 5.27 -6.17 -3.24
CA LEU A 63 4.41 -5.04 -2.94
C LEU A 63 5.07 -4.07 -1.95
N ALA A 64 5.85 -4.57 -0.99
CA ALA A 64 6.62 -3.75 -0.07
C ALA A 64 7.75 -2.98 -0.77
N ALA A 65 8.49 -3.63 -1.68
CA ALA A 65 9.54 -2.98 -2.46
C ALA A 65 8.97 -1.85 -3.35
N GLU A 66 7.86 -2.12 -4.03
CA GLU A 66 7.15 -1.13 -4.84
C GLU A 66 6.64 0.05 -4.01
N LEU A 67 6.04 -0.24 -2.84
CA LEU A 67 5.60 0.80 -1.91
C LEU A 67 6.76 1.66 -1.43
N LYS A 68 7.89 1.03 -1.06
CA LYS A 68 9.10 1.72 -0.63
C LYS A 68 9.63 2.64 -1.72
N ASN A 69 9.79 2.15 -2.95
CA ASN A 69 10.24 2.95 -4.10
C ASN A 69 9.32 4.15 -4.36
N LYS A 70 8.00 3.94 -4.28
CA LYS A 70 7.00 5.00 -4.45
C LYS A 70 7.10 6.07 -3.36
N MET A 71 7.26 5.65 -2.11
CA MET A 71 7.37 6.54 -0.95
C MET A 71 8.71 7.30 -0.91
N ASP A 72 9.77 6.72 -1.45
CA ASP A 72 11.08 7.36 -1.60
C ASP A 72 11.08 8.39 -2.74
N SER A 73 10.52 8.03 -3.89
CA SER A 73 10.36 8.94 -5.04
C SER A 73 9.44 10.13 -4.77
N ALA A 74 8.52 10.02 -3.81
CA ALA A 74 7.65 11.12 -3.39
C ALA A 74 8.34 12.16 -2.48
N LYS A 75 9.61 11.93 -2.10
CA LYS A 75 10.44 12.87 -1.30
C LYS A 75 11.41 13.69 -2.16
N GLY A 76 11.47 13.45 -3.47
CA GLY A 76 12.34 14.16 -4.43
C GLY A 76 11.67 15.36 -5.08
#